data_AF-S3W3N6-F1
#
_entry.id   AF-S3W3N6-F1
#
_cell.length_a   1.000
_cell.length_b   1.000
_cell.length_c   1.000
_cell.angle_alpha   90.00
_cell.angle_beta   90.00
_cell.angle_gamma   90.00
#
_symmetry.space_group_name_H-M   'P 1'
#
loop_
_entity.id
_entity.type
_entity.pdbx_description
1 polymer ?
#
loop_
_entity_poly.entity_id
_entity_poly.type
_entity_poly.pdbx_seq_one_letter_code
_entity_poly.pdbx_strand_id
1 'polypeptide(L)'
;MSEFGEKLKRIKFEFYDHVIRDILVSLDNSLFIPAMILSFRCIEYLGFDPDRNQEFHNTSFKRFLSEHASCVNILYRKPKIQNFLSSAKCYLLNPYFNSEGISEQPAIPRYETYPFASHLCESKDYGEPEEITISVFEFIADVIAGLEKYFREINDNFQILDWYERLFVRTGISEGLNNFRNGKYKKDLYLKLHPSLKCIDDLELDFLSIKRQVLDSLLKGHGYVQFNLRK
;
A
#
# COMPACT_ATOMS: atom_id res chain seq x y z
N MET A 1 9.45 -16.65 -22.17
CA MET A 1 8.88 -15.52 -21.41
C MET A 1 8.88 -14.31 -22.35
N SER A 2 7.82 -13.50 -22.38
CA SER A 2 7.82 -12.28 -23.20
C SER A 2 8.77 -11.25 -22.59
N GLU A 3 9.36 -10.39 -23.44
CA GLU A 3 10.16 -9.23 -23.01
C GLU A 3 9.41 -8.36 -21.99
N PHE A 4 8.09 -8.22 -22.20
CA PHE A 4 7.18 -7.56 -21.27
C PHE A 4 7.17 -8.23 -19.89
N GLY A 5 7.00 -9.56 -19.84
CA GLY A 5 6.94 -10.30 -18.58
C GLY A 5 8.23 -10.21 -17.76
N GLU A 6 9.39 -10.14 -18.41
CA GLU A 6 10.67 -9.93 -17.72
C GLU A 6 10.81 -8.51 -17.18
N LYS A 7 10.42 -7.50 -17.97
CA LYS A 7 10.39 -6.10 -17.54
C LYS A 7 9.44 -5.88 -16.36
N LEU A 8 8.25 -6.47 -16.40
CA LEU A 8 7.26 -6.38 -15.32
C LEU A 8 7.77 -7.04 -14.03
N LYS A 9 8.39 -8.22 -14.12
CA LYS A 9 9.00 -8.90 -12.97
C LYS A 9 10.06 -8.05 -12.29
N ARG A 10 10.88 -7.38 -13.09
CA ARG A 10 11.93 -6.48 -12.60
C ARG A 10 11.34 -5.24 -11.92
N ILE A 11 10.41 -4.57 -12.60
CA ILE A 11 9.67 -3.41 -12.09
C ILE A 11 9.07 -3.69 -10.72
N LYS A 12 8.37 -4.82 -10.62
CA LYS A 12 7.77 -5.27 -9.37
C LYS A 12 8.84 -5.39 -8.29
N PHE A 13 9.92 -6.12 -8.56
CA PHE A 13 10.96 -6.31 -7.54
C PHE A 13 11.59 -5.00 -7.08
N GLU A 14 11.93 -4.10 -7.99
CA GLU A 14 12.50 -2.79 -7.64
C GLU A 14 11.50 -1.92 -6.86
N PHE A 15 10.20 -2.00 -7.18
CA PHE A 15 9.16 -1.38 -6.35
C PHE A 15 9.22 -1.89 -4.91
N TYR A 16 9.37 -3.21 -4.74
CA TYR A 16 9.44 -3.82 -3.42
C TYR A 16 10.74 -3.45 -2.69
N ASP A 17 11.88 -3.44 -3.37
CA ASP A 17 13.18 -3.11 -2.76
C ASP A 17 13.28 -1.64 -2.33
N HIS A 18 12.60 -0.73 -3.03
CA HIS A 18 12.72 0.70 -2.77
C HIS A 18 11.51 1.33 -2.06
N VAL A 19 10.29 0.87 -2.33
CA VAL A 19 9.08 1.47 -1.75
C VAL A 19 8.57 0.63 -0.58
N ILE A 20 8.39 -0.67 -0.80
CA ILE A 20 7.83 -1.57 0.23
C ILE A 20 8.83 -1.78 1.36
N ARG A 21 10.10 -1.96 1.02
CA ARG A 21 11.17 -2.10 2.01
C ARG A 21 11.24 -0.90 2.95
N ASP A 22 11.08 0.33 2.45
CA ASP A 22 11.11 1.53 3.30
C ASP A 22 9.93 1.59 4.28
N ILE A 23 8.74 1.12 3.86
CA ILE A 23 7.58 0.95 4.75
C ILE A 23 7.92 -0.06 5.86
N LEU A 24 8.49 -1.21 5.49
CA LEU A 24 8.80 -2.30 6.42
C LEU A 24 9.93 -1.94 7.38
N VAL A 25 10.99 -1.29 6.90
CA VAL A 25 12.07 -0.77 7.74
C VAL A 25 11.55 0.30 8.70
N SER A 26 10.62 1.15 8.26
CA SER A 26 9.97 2.11 9.16
C SER A 26 9.21 1.39 10.28
N LEU A 27 8.48 0.31 9.97
CA LEU A 27 7.85 -0.51 10.98
C LEU A 27 8.85 -1.14 11.95
N ASP A 28 9.91 -1.79 11.45
CA ASP A 28 10.93 -2.42 12.29
C ASP A 28 11.58 -1.45 13.29
N ASN A 29 11.64 -0.17 12.94
CA ASN A 29 12.13 0.91 13.81
C ASN A 29 11.01 1.57 14.65
N SER A 30 9.82 0.96 14.72
CA SER A 30 8.64 1.48 15.43
C SER A 30 8.16 2.86 14.97
N LEU A 31 8.46 3.24 13.73
CA LEU A 31 8.03 4.48 13.10
C LEU A 31 6.68 4.29 12.38
N PHE A 32 5.62 4.11 13.17
CA PHE A 32 4.29 3.72 12.66
C PHE A 32 3.63 4.77 11.76
N ILE A 33 3.64 6.05 12.16
CA ILE A 33 3.06 7.12 11.34
C ILE A 33 3.85 7.32 10.04
N PRO A 34 5.20 7.35 10.04
CA PRO A 34 5.97 7.31 8.79
C PRO A 34 5.64 6.11 7.91
N ALA A 35 5.50 4.91 8.47
CA ALA A 35 5.11 3.73 7.70
C ALA A 35 3.73 3.91 7.04
N MET A 36 2.75 4.44 7.77
CA MET A 36 1.42 4.78 7.24
C MET A 36 1.47 5.81 6.10
N ILE A 37 2.24 6.89 6.26
CA ILE A 37 2.48 7.91 5.24
C ILE A 37 3.05 7.28 3.97
N LEU A 38 4.09 6.44 4.13
CA LEU A 38 4.71 5.73 3.01
C LEU A 38 3.74 4.77 2.34
N SER A 39 2.87 4.08 3.08
CA SER A 39 1.81 3.23 2.50
C SER A 39 0.78 4.03 1.70
N PHE A 40 0.37 5.21 2.17
CA PHE A 40 -0.49 6.09 1.37
C PHE A 40 0.20 6.58 0.10
N ARG A 41 1.47 7.01 0.20
CA ARG A 41 2.28 7.44 -0.95
C ARG A 41 2.53 6.32 -1.95
N CYS A 42 2.72 5.11 -1.46
CA CYS A 42 2.89 3.90 -2.26
C CYS A 42 1.71 3.70 -3.22
N ILE A 43 0.47 3.87 -2.75
CA ILE A 43 -0.72 3.80 -3.60
C ILE A 43 -0.71 4.92 -4.66
N GLU A 44 -0.32 6.14 -4.28
CA GLU A 44 -0.22 7.25 -5.24
C GLU A 44 0.81 7.01 -6.35
N TYR A 45 1.91 6.32 -6.04
CA TYR A 45 2.92 5.97 -7.04
C TYR A 45 2.39 5.03 -8.14
N LEU A 46 1.33 4.26 -7.87
CA LEU A 46 0.70 3.37 -8.86
C LEU A 46 -0.26 4.10 -9.81
N GLY A 47 -0.73 5.28 -9.42
CA GLY A 47 -1.89 5.94 -10.00
C GLY A 47 -1.64 7.31 -10.63
N PHE A 48 -0.38 7.73 -10.78
CA PHE A 48 -0.06 9.07 -11.26
C PHE A 48 -0.22 9.18 -12.79
N ASP A 49 -1.23 9.93 -13.21
CA ASP A 49 -1.28 10.62 -14.51
C ASP A 49 -0.52 11.95 -14.35
N PRO A 50 0.49 12.27 -15.19
CA PRO A 50 1.29 13.49 -15.07
C PRO A 50 0.50 14.80 -15.22
N ASP A 51 -0.79 14.74 -15.52
CA ASP A 51 -1.63 15.93 -15.58
C ASP A 51 -1.88 16.51 -14.18
N ARG A 52 -1.56 17.80 -14.00
CA ARG A 52 -1.45 18.48 -12.69
C ARG A 52 -2.78 18.73 -11.97
N ASN A 53 -3.87 18.15 -12.45
CA ASN A 53 -5.20 18.35 -11.90
C ASN A 53 -5.44 17.38 -10.72
N GLN A 54 -5.47 17.95 -9.51
CA GLN A 54 -5.67 17.21 -8.24
C GLN A 54 -6.91 16.30 -8.22
N GLU A 55 -7.91 16.58 -9.06
CA GLU A 55 -9.11 15.74 -9.23
C GLU A 55 -8.78 14.31 -9.71
N PHE A 56 -7.73 14.12 -10.51
CA PHE A 56 -7.34 12.80 -11.01
C PHE A 56 -6.63 11.94 -9.94
N HIS A 57 -5.86 12.53 -9.03
CA HIS A 57 -5.12 11.78 -8.00
C HIS A 57 -6.04 11.10 -6.96
N ASN A 58 -7.13 11.78 -6.57
CA ASN A 58 -8.13 11.18 -5.68
C ASN A 58 -8.88 10.04 -6.38
N THR A 59 -9.06 10.13 -7.70
CA THR A 59 -9.69 9.09 -8.51
C THR A 59 -8.83 7.82 -8.55
N SER A 60 -7.52 7.94 -8.78
CA SER A 60 -6.62 6.78 -8.80
C SER A 60 -6.45 6.11 -7.44
N PHE A 61 -6.34 6.89 -6.36
CA PHE A 61 -6.25 6.35 -5.00
C PHE A 61 -7.51 5.55 -4.64
N LYS A 62 -8.70 6.14 -4.83
CA LYS A 62 -9.99 5.47 -4.56
C LYS A 62 -10.18 4.25 -5.47
N ARG A 63 -9.74 4.33 -6.72
CA ARG A 63 -9.74 3.19 -7.65
C ARG A 63 -8.90 2.04 -7.11
N PHE A 64 -7.67 2.30 -6.65
CA PHE A 64 -6.84 1.25 -6.05
C PHE A 64 -7.51 0.60 -4.84
N LEU A 65 -8.11 1.40 -3.96
CA LEU A 65 -8.86 0.86 -2.82
C LEU A 65 -10.02 -0.03 -3.27
N SER A 66 -10.82 0.44 -4.22
CA SER A 66 -12.01 -0.25 -4.72
C SER A 66 -11.68 -1.52 -5.51
N GLU A 67 -10.65 -1.51 -6.34
CA GLU A 67 -10.34 -2.59 -7.27
C GLU A 67 -9.36 -3.61 -6.67
N HIS A 68 -8.31 -3.13 -6.00
CA HIS A 68 -7.21 -3.97 -5.55
C HIS A 68 -7.27 -4.25 -4.05
N ALA A 69 -7.32 -3.24 -3.18
CA ALA A 69 -7.37 -3.47 -1.73
C ALA A 69 -8.65 -4.20 -1.30
N SER A 70 -9.76 -3.99 -2.03
CA SER A 70 -11.02 -4.66 -1.71
C SER A 70 -11.01 -6.18 -1.87
N CYS A 71 -10.02 -6.75 -2.56
CA CYS A 71 -9.89 -8.19 -2.70
C CYS A 71 -9.52 -8.90 -1.38
N VAL A 72 -8.95 -8.16 -0.42
CA VAL A 72 -8.59 -8.68 0.90
C VAL A 72 -9.43 -8.10 2.04
N ASN A 73 -10.09 -6.96 1.81
CA ASN A 73 -11.06 -6.38 2.74
C ASN A 73 -12.16 -5.61 1.99
N ILE A 74 -13.38 -6.16 1.97
CA ILE A 74 -14.51 -5.59 1.22
C ILE A 74 -14.88 -4.15 1.64
N LEU A 75 -14.50 -3.72 2.85
CA LEU A 75 -14.77 -2.38 3.37
C LEU A 75 -14.16 -1.28 2.49
N TYR A 76 -13.06 -1.56 1.77
CA TYR A 76 -12.45 -0.62 0.83
C TYR A 76 -13.35 -0.26 -0.36
N ARG A 77 -14.43 -1.01 -0.64
CA ARG A 77 -15.45 -0.62 -1.65
C ARG A 77 -16.42 0.44 -1.15
N LYS A 78 -16.53 0.65 0.17
CA LYS A 78 -17.48 1.60 0.73
C LYS A 78 -17.03 3.03 0.43
N PRO A 79 -17.85 3.87 -0.23
CA PRO A 79 -17.48 5.26 -0.54
C PRO A 79 -17.07 6.07 0.70
N LYS A 80 -17.72 5.83 1.85
CA LYS A 80 -17.39 6.45 3.13
C LYS A 80 -15.96 6.15 3.59
N ILE A 81 -15.55 4.87 3.53
CA ILE A 81 -14.18 4.44 3.86
C ILE A 81 -13.17 5.04 2.88
N GLN A 82 -13.49 5.05 1.59
CA GLN A 82 -12.63 5.65 0.55
C GLN A 82 -12.45 7.15 0.78
N ASN A 83 -13.53 7.87 1.10
CA ASN A 83 -13.49 9.30 1.41
C ASN A 83 -12.68 9.57 2.67
N PHE A 84 -12.93 8.81 3.74
CA PHE A 84 -12.20 8.91 4.99
C PHE A 84 -10.68 8.69 4.80
N LEU A 85 -10.27 7.60 4.14
CA LEU A 85 -8.86 7.32 3.88
C LEU A 85 -8.22 8.37 2.97
N SER A 86 -8.98 8.91 2.01
CA SER A 86 -8.52 10.03 1.18
C SER A 86 -8.29 11.29 2.01
N SER A 87 -9.16 11.59 2.97
CA SER A 87 -8.99 12.72 3.91
C SER A 87 -7.83 12.50 4.85
N ALA A 88 -7.70 11.31 5.45
CA ALA A 88 -6.57 10.95 6.31
C ALA A 88 -5.23 11.08 5.58
N LYS A 89 -5.17 10.58 4.34
CA LYS A 89 -4.05 10.80 3.42
C LYS A 89 -3.75 12.30 3.25
N CYS A 90 -4.73 13.10 2.86
CA CYS A 90 -4.52 14.54 2.64
C CYS A 90 -3.98 15.24 3.89
N TYR A 91 -4.51 14.92 5.07
CA TYR A 91 -4.07 15.46 6.34
C TYR A 91 -2.62 15.08 6.66
N LEU A 92 -2.28 13.79 6.54
CA LEU A 92 -0.92 13.30 6.83
C LEU A 92 0.12 13.81 5.83
N LEU A 93 -0.27 14.00 4.56
CA LEU A 93 0.65 14.38 3.49
C LEU A 93 0.77 15.90 3.29
N ASN A 94 -0.27 16.66 3.63
CA ASN A 94 -0.33 18.12 3.48
C ASN A 94 -0.98 18.77 4.72
N PRO A 95 -0.32 18.73 5.90
CA PRO A 95 -0.92 19.16 7.16
C PRO A 95 -1.28 20.66 7.22
N TYR A 96 -0.76 21.48 6.31
CA TYR A 96 -0.98 22.94 6.27
C TYR A 96 -1.90 23.39 5.12
N PHE A 97 -2.53 22.48 4.38
CA PHE A 97 -3.40 22.84 3.27
C PHE A 97 -4.78 23.27 3.79
N ASN A 98 -5.23 24.47 3.41
CA ASN A 98 -6.57 24.95 3.72
C ASN A 98 -7.61 24.03 3.08
N SER A 99 -8.38 23.33 3.91
CA SER A 99 -9.39 22.37 3.52
C SER A 99 -10.66 23.09 3.04
N GLU A 100 -10.63 23.73 1.87
CA GLU A 100 -11.83 24.33 1.26
C GLU A 100 -12.78 23.27 0.64
N GLY A 101 -12.44 21.98 0.69
CA GLY A 101 -13.19 20.90 0.02
C GLY A 101 -13.80 19.82 0.93
N ILE A 102 -13.77 19.96 2.25
CA ILE A 102 -14.30 18.93 3.18
C ILE A 102 -15.54 19.51 3.87
N SER A 103 -16.70 19.40 3.22
CA SER A 103 -17.98 19.95 3.70
C SER A 103 -18.68 19.09 4.77
N GLU A 104 -18.11 17.95 5.14
CA GLU A 104 -18.67 17.05 6.16
C GLU A 104 -17.75 17.03 7.39
N GLN A 105 -18.33 16.96 8.60
CA GLN A 105 -17.57 16.75 9.83
C GLN A 105 -16.68 15.50 9.63
N PRO A 106 -15.35 15.65 9.62
CA PRO A 106 -14.49 14.53 9.28
C PRO A 106 -14.56 13.50 10.39
N ALA A 107 -14.85 12.25 10.03
CA ALA A 107 -14.63 11.13 10.94
C ALA A 107 -13.16 11.16 11.40
N ILE A 108 -12.92 10.98 12.70
CA ILE A 108 -11.59 11.11 13.28
C ILE A 108 -10.83 9.79 13.07
N PRO A 109 -9.60 9.83 12.51
CA PRO A 109 -8.81 8.62 12.36
C PRO A 109 -8.21 8.19 13.69
N ARG A 110 -8.49 6.95 14.09
CA ARG A 110 -7.86 6.29 15.23
C ARG A 110 -6.84 5.28 14.73
N TYR A 111 -5.55 5.60 14.87
CA TYR A 111 -4.48 4.68 14.47
C TYR A 111 -4.16 3.71 15.61
N GLU A 112 -4.31 2.41 15.34
CA GLU A 112 -4.07 1.36 16.31
C GLU A 112 -2.90 0.48 15.88
N THR A 113 -1.99 0.21 16.81
CA THR A 113 -0.87 -0.71 16.60
C THR A 113 -1.13 -2.07 17.25
N TYR A 114 -2.07 -2.16 18.18
CA TYR A 114 -2.46 -3.44 18.76
C TYR A 114 -3.33 -4.25 17.78
N PRO A 115 -3.20 -5.59 17.73
CA PRO A 115 -4.07 -6.44 16.92
C PRO A 115 -5.54 -6.21 17.30
N PHE A 116 -6.30 -5.60 16.40
CA PHE A 116 -7.71 -5.32 16.60
C PHE A 116 -8.55 -6.34 15.83
N ALA A 117 -9.71 -6.71 16.38
CA ALA A 117 -10.61 -7.67 15.73
C ALA A 117 -11.13 -7.17 14.37
N SER A 118 -11.14 -5.86 14.14
CA SER A 118 -11.64 -5.26 12.91
C SER A 118 -10.82 -4.03 12.49
N HIS A 119 -10.13 -4.16 11.36
CA HIS A 119 -9.54 -3.05 10.62
C HIS A 119 -10.64 -2.28 9.86
N LEU A 120 -10.63 -0.94 9.92
CA LEU A 120 -11.65 -0.04 9.34
C LEU A 120 -13.02 -0.16 10.00
N CYS A 121 -13.04 -0.30 11.32
CA CYS A 121 -14.29 -0.32 12.09
C CYS A 121 -14.77 1.10 12.41
N GLU A 122 -16.06 1.33 12.24
CA GLU A 122 -16.77 2.56 12.62
C GLU A 122 -17.25 2.42 14.07
N SER A 123 -16.90 3.37 14.93
CA SER A 123 -17.45 3.47 16.29
C SER A 123 -18.04 4.85 16.51
N LYS A 124 -19.19 4.87 17.21
CA LYS A 124 -19.83 6.11 17.63
C LYS A 124 -20.20 5.99 19.10
N ASP A 125 -19.43 6.67 19.94
CA ASP A 125 -19.78 6.86 21.33
C ASP A 125 -20.72 8.06 21.46
N TYR A 126 -21.61 8.03 22.47
CA TYR A 126 -22.71 8.98 22.58
C TYR A 126 -22.19 10.41 22.79
N GLY A 127 -22.35 11.27 21.78
CA GLY A 127 -21.90 12.67 21.81
C GLY A 127 -20.56 12.94 21.13
N GLU A 128 -19.81 11.90 20.77
CA GLU A 128 -18.52 12.00 20.10
C GLU A 128 -18.67 11.92 18.56
N PRO A 129 -17.73 12.51 17.80
CA PRO A 129 -17.67 12.32 16.35
C PRO A 129 -17.44 10.85 16.02
N GLU A 130 -17.85 10.46 14.82
CA GLU A 130 -17.63 9.11 14.34
C GLU A 130 -16.13 8.84 14.18
N GLU A 131 -15.64 7.76 14.80
CA GLU A 131 -14.26 7.31 14.68
C GLU A 131 -14.15 6.16 13.69
N ILE A 132 -13.11 6.19 12.86
CA ILE A 132 -12.74 5.05 12.03
C ILE A 132 -11.35 4.56 12.46
N THR A 133 -11.31 3.30 12.92
CA THR A 133 -10.08 2.67 13.39
C THR A 133 -9.26 2.14 12.22
N ILE A 134 -8.00 2.56 12.13
CA ILE A 134 -7.02 2.07 11.16
C ILE A 134 -5.95 1.29 11.93
N SER A 135 -6.05 -0.04 11.93
CA SER A 135 -4.94 -0.89 12.37
C SER A 135 -3.75 -0.74 11.40
N VAL A 136 -2.60 -0.31 11.92
CA VAL A 136 -1.39 0.01 11.12
C VAL A 136 -0.87 -1.22 10.40
N PHE A 137 -0.72 -2.34 11.10
CA PHE A 137 -0.22 -3.58 10.53
C PHE A 137 -1.18 -4.18 9.49
N GLU A 138 -2.48 -4.14 9.77
CA GLU A 138 -3.53 -4.58 8.83
C GLU A 138 -3.52 -3.72 7.57
N PHE A 139 -3.44 -2.39 7.71
CA PHE A 139 -3.39 -1.48 6.56
C PHE A 139 -2.19 -1.78 5.66
N ILE A 140 -1.01 -1.96 6.25
CA ILE A 140 0.22 -2.24 5.50
C ILE A 140 0.14 -3.60 4.81
N ALA A 141 -0.41 -4.62 5.48
CA ALA A 141 -0.65 -5.93 4.87
C ALA A 141 -1.67 -5.86 3.72
N ASP A 142 -2.75 -5.07 3.89
CA ASP A 142 -3.74 -4.81 2.84
C ASP A 142 -3.12 -4.13 1.63
N VAL A 143 -2.25 -3.14 1.85
CA VAL A 143 -1.53 -2.43 0.77
C VAL A 143 -0.60 -3.39 0.01
N ILE A 144 0.18 -4.21 0.71
CA ILE A 144 1.08 -5.18 0.08
C ILE A 144 0.30 -6.21 -0.73
N ALA A 145 -0.81 -6.75 -0.20
CA ALA A 145 -1.65 -7.69 -0.94
C ALA A 145 -2.37 -7.02 -2.13
N GLY A 146 -2.82 -5.78 -1.97
CA GLY A 146 -3.40 -4.98 -3.06
C GLY A 146 -2.40 -4.69 -4.18
N LEU A 147 -1.12 -4.45 -3.85
CA LEU A 147 -0.04 -4.31 -4.82
C LEU A 147 0.20 -5.61 -5.59
N GLU A 148 0.18 -6.75 -4.91
CA GLU A 148 0.26 -8.05 -5.58
C GLU A 148 -0.88 -8.23 -6.57
N LYS A 149 -2.10 -7.84 -6.19
CA LYS A 149 -3.26 -7.86 -7.08
C LYS A 149 -3.02 -6.98 -8.30
N TYR A 150 -2.59 -5.73 -8.09
CA TYR A 150 -2.27 -4.79 -9.16
C TYR A 150 -1.24 -5.37 -10.13
N PHE A 151 -0.07 -5.83 -9.65
CA PHE A 151 0.98 -6.36 -10.51
C PHE A 151 0.59 -7.65 -11.26
N ARG A 152 -0.32 -8.48 -10.71
CA ARG A 152 -0.85 -9.66 -11.41
C ARG A 152 -1.85 -9.32 -12.52
N GLU A 153 -2.45 -8.13 -12.49
CA GLU A 153 -3.42 -7.67 -13.50
C GLU A 153 -2.81 -6.86 -14.63
N ILE A 154 -1.58 -6.37 -14.47
CA ILE A 154 -0.87 -5.65 -15.53
C ILE A 154 -0.67 -6.60 -16.72
N ASN A 155 -1.19 -6.19 -17.88
CA ASN A 155 -1.07 -6.89 -19.15
C ASN A 155 -0.20 -6.10 -20.15
N ASP A 156 0.09 -6.72 -21.30
CA ASP A 156 1.02 -6.22 -22.32
C ASP A 156 0.70 -4.81 -22.88
N ASN A 157 -0.49 -4.26 -22.62
CA ASN A 157 -0.88 -2.89 -23.02
C ASN A 157 -0.32 -1.80 -22.08
N PHE A 158 0.34 -2.18 -20.99
CA PHE A 158 0.93 -1.24 -20.04
C PHE A 158 2.27 -0.69 -20.55
N GLN A 159 2.38 0.63 -20.69
CA GLN A 159 3.65 1.27 -21.05
C GLN A 159 4.60 1.27 -19.85
N ILE A 160 5.39 0.20 -19.75
CA ILE A 160 6.39 -0.05 -18.70
C ILE A 160 7.43 1.08 -18.60
N LEU A 161 7.87 1.64 -19.73
CA LEU A 161 8.89 2.70 -19.79
C LEU A 161 8.44 3.93 -19.01
N ASP A 162 7.20 4.34 -19.20
CA ASP A 162 6.58 5.44 -18.47
C ASP A 162 6.56 5.19 -16.96
N TRP A 163 6.19 3.99 -16.52
CA TRP A 163 6.16 3.66 -15.09
C TRP A 163 7.55 3.68 -14.46
N TYR A 164 8.57 3.22 -15.18
CA TYR A 164 9.94 3.17 -14.70
C TYR A 164 10.58 4.55 -14.59
N GLU A 165 10.41 5.39 -15.62
CA GLU A 165 10.82 6.80 -15.58
C GLU A 165 10.10 7.56 -14.45
N ARG A 166 8.83 7.23 -14.18
CA ARG A 166 8.04 7.80 -13.06
C ARG A 166 8.54 7.36 -11.69
N LEU A 167 8.90 6.09 -11.50
CA LEU A 167 9.51 5.60 -10.26
C LEU A 167 10.85 6.31 -10.04
N PHE A 168 11.70 6.32 -11.06
CA PHE A 168 13.03 6.93 -11.07
C PHE A 168 13.04 8.41 -10.69
N VAL A 169 12.14 9.22 -11.27
CA VAL A 169 12.06 10.67 -11.00
C VAL A 169 11.74 10.94 -9.52
N ARG A 170 11.01 10.04 -8.83
CA ARG A 170 10.65 10.22 -7.42
C ARG A 170 11.57 9.54 -6.42
N THR A 171 12.15 8.40 -6.78
CA THR A 171 13.05 7.65 -5.88
C THR A 171 14.52 8.03 -6.06
N GLY A 172 14.88 8.77 -7.12
CA GLY A 172 16.24 9.23 -7.37
C GLY A 172 17.21 8.14 -7.84
N ILE A 173 16.71 6.99 -8.30
CA ILE A 173 17.52 5.79 -8.55
C ILE A 173 18.17 5.84 -9.95
N SER A 174 19.25 6.62 -10.10
CA SER A 174 19.98 6.79 -11.38
C SER A 174 20.45 5.48 -12.03
N GLU A 175 20.84 4.49 -11.22
CA GLU A 175 21.40 3.22 -11.70
C GLU A 175 20.36 2.27 -12.29
N GLY A 176 19.10 2.37 -11.84
CA GLY A 176 18.02 1.51 -12.29
C GLY A 176 17.78 1.63 -13.79
N LEU A 177 17.73 2.86 -14.31
CA LEU A 177 17.39 3.15 -15.72
C LEU A 177 18.48 2.69 -16.69
N ASN A 178 19.76 2.84 -16.30
CA ASN A 178 20.89 2.29 -17.06
C ASN A 178 20.90 0.76 -17.01
N ASN A 179 20.64 0.17 -15.85
CA ASN A 179 20.52 -1.28 -15.72
C ASN A 179 19.30 -1.81 -16.50
N PHE A 180 18.21 -1.04 -16.59
CA PHE A 180 16.98 -1.37 -17.33
C PHE A 180 17.26 -1.46 -18.83
N ARG A 181 17.97 -0.46 -19.37
CA ARG A 181 18.42 -0.46 -20.77
C ARG A 181 19.45 -1.56 -21.07
N ASN A 182 20.28 -1.92 -20.08
CA ASN A 182 21.38 -2.88 -20.27
C ASN A 182 21.04 -4.35 -19.94
N GLY A 183 19.78 -4.67 -19.59
CA GLY A 183 19.29 -6.05 -19.44
C GLY A 183 19.88 -6.88 -18.29
N LYS A 184 20.75 -6.34 -17.43
CA LYS A 184 21.32 -7.06 -16.28
C LYS A 184 20.42 -6.94 -15.06
N TYR A 185 19.43 -7.81 -14.94
CA TYR A 185 18.65 -8.00 -13.72
C TYR A 185 18.99 -9.34 -13.07
N LYS A 186 19.49 -9.31 -11.83
CA LYS A 186 19.56 -10.50 -10.97
C LYS A 186 18.33 -10.49 -10.09
N LYS A 187 17.40 -11.41 -10.35
CA LYS A 187 16.27 -11.65 -9.44
C LYS A 187 16.83 -12.13 -8.10
N ASP A 188 16.70 -11.30 -7.07
CA ASP A 188 16.82 -11.74 -5.69
C ASP A 188 15.45 -12.21 -5.15
N LEU A 189 15.47 -13.00 -4.09
CA LEU A 189 14.25 -13.48 -3.43
C LEU A 189 13.67 -12.33 -2.59
N TYR A 190 12.34 -12.14 -2.60
CA TYR A 190 11.70 -11.08 -1.80
C TYR A 190 11.96 -11.25 -0.29
N LEU A 191 12.17 -12.49 0.16
CA LEU A 191 12.59 -12.81 1.52
C LEU A 191 13.89 -12.10 1.95
N LYS A 192 14.81 -11.81 1.01
CA LYS A 192 16.04 -11.07 1.31
C LYS A 192 15.79 -9.58 1.57
N LEU A 193 14.69 -9.03 1.06
CA LEU A 193 14.30 -7.65 1.29
C LEU A 193 13.74 -7.48 2.70
N HIS A 194 12.81 -8.37 3.08
CA HIS A 194 12.22 -8.41 4.42
C HIS A 194 11.51 -9.76 4.68
N PRO A 195 11.54 -10.30 5.92
CA PRO A 195 10.91 -11.60 6.24
C PRO A 195 9.42 -11.70 5.90
N SER A 196 8.66 -10.60 6.06
CA SER A 196 7.23 -10.57 5.74
C SER A 196 6.91 -10.75 4.26
N LEU A 197 7.89 -10.58 3.37
CA LEU A 197 7.71 -10.69 1.92
C LEU A 197 8.01 -12.08 1.37
N LYS A 198 8.26 -13.07 2.23
CA LYS A 198 8.54 -14.45 1.82
C LYS A 198 7.46 -15.03 0.90
N CYS A 199 6.19 -14.68 1.13
CA CYS A 199 5.04 -15.20 0.39
C CYS A 199 4.88 -14.60 -1.01
N ILE A 200 5.59 -13.51 -1.34
CA ILE A 200 5.44 -12.79 -2.62
C ILE A 200 5.97 -13.59 -3.81
N ASP A 201 6.91 -14.49 -3.58
CA ASP A 201 7.44 -15.41 -4.60
C ASP A 201 6.49 -16.57 -4.92
N ASP A 202 5.45 -16.80 -4.11
CA ASP A 202 4.49 -17.89 -4.29
C ASP A 202 3.29 -17.45 -5.14
N LEU A 203 3.21 -17.99 -6.36
CA LEU A 203 2.16 -17.65 -7.33
C LEU A 203 0.83 -18.36 -7.04
N GLU A 204 0.83 -19.43 -6.25
CA GLU A 204 -0.37 -20.22 -5.94
C GLU A 204 -1.19 -19.60 -4.80
N LEU A 205 -0.59 -18.69 -4.03
CA LEU A 205 -1.29 -18.00 -2.95
C LEU A 205 -2.32 -17.01 -3.51
N ASP A 206 -3.53 -17.10 -2.98
CA ASP A 206 -4.53 -16.06 -3.11
C ASP A 206 -4.15 -14.80 -2.30
N PHE A 207 -4.78 -13.67 -2.61
CA PHE A 207 -4.43 -12.38 -2.02
C PHE A 207 -4.72 -12.32 -0.51
N LEU A 208 -5.76 -13.02 -0.05
CA LEU A 208 -6.10 -13.08 1.38
C LEU A 208 -5.03 -13.86 2.16
N SER A 209 -4.48 -14.91 1.56
CA SER A 209 -3.39 -15.71 2.12
C SER A 209 -2.08 -14.92 2.14
N ILE A 210 -1.80 -14.14 1.10
CA ILE A 210 -0.68 -13.18 1.08
C ILE A 210 -0.85 -12.18 2.23
N LYS A 211 -2.00 -11.52 2.34
CA LYS A 211 -2.30 -10.58 3.43
C LYS A 211 -2.02 -11.22 4.80
N ARG A 212 -2.59 -12.40 5.06
CA ARG A 212 -2.43 -13.10 6.35
C ARG A 212 -0.98 -13.39 6.66
N GLN A 213 -0.23 -13.95 5.72
CA GLN A 213 1.18 -14.26 5.93
C GLN A 213 2.04 -13.01 6.18
N VAL A 214 1.78 -11.92 5.44
CA VAL A 214 2.44 -10.63 5.68
C VAL A 214 2.10 -10.13 7.07
N LEU A 215 0.81 -10.04 7.41
CA LEU A 215 0.33 -9.56 8.71
C LEU A 215 0.92 -10.37 9.87
N ASP A 216 0.87 -11.70 9.78
CA ASP A 216 1.39 -12.60 10.81
C ASP A 216 2.89 -12.40 11.01
N SER A 217 3.63 -12.20 9.92
CA SER A 217 5.06 -11.91 10.00
C SER A 217 5.32 -10.55 10.63
N LEU A 218 4.53 -9.52 10.33
CA LEU A 218 4.66 -8.19 10.91
C LEU A 218 4.37 -8.21 12.42
N LEU A 219 3.25 -8.80 12.80
CA LEU A 219 2.83 -8.94 14.19
C LEU A 219 3.86 -9.72 15.01
N LYS A 220 4.35 -10.85 14.48
CA LYS A 220 5.40 -11.65 15.11
C LYS A 220 6.69 -10.85 15.30
N GLY A 221 7.09 -10.06 14.30
CA GLY A 221 8.26 -9.18 14.39
C GLY A 221 8.18 -8.16 15.53
N HIS A 222 6.97 -7.77 15.90
CA HIS A 222 6.69 -6.78 16.96
C HIS A 222 6.28 -7.43 18.30
N GLY A 223 6.50 -8.74 18.46
CA GLY A 223 6.22 -9.45 19.72
C GLY A 223 4.75 -9.72 20.00
N TYR A 224 3.85 -9.46 19.04
CA TYR A 224 2.45 -9.87 19.15
C TYR A 224 2.35 -11.36 18.86
N VAL A 225 1.94 -12.14 19.86
CA VAL A 225 1.62 -13.56 19.70
C VAL A 225 0.22 -13.64 19.13
N GLN A 226 0.02 -14.42 18.04
CA GLN A 226 -1.31 -14.74 17.53
C GLN A 226 -2.14 -15.38 18.65
N PHE A 227 -3.00 -14.59 19.30
CA PHE A 227 -4.19 -15.15 19.88
C PHE A 227 -5.07 -15.55 18.71
N ASN A 228 -5.30 -16.86 18.56
CA ASN A 228 -6.32 -17.37 17.65
C ASN A 228 -7.62 -16.60 17.89
N LEU A 229 -7.91 -15.60 17.06
CA LEU A 229 -9.22 -14.96 16.97
C LEU A 229 -10.15 -15.96 16.27
N ARG A 230 -10.44 -17.06 16.96
CA ARG A 230 -11.62 -17.88 16.70
C ARG A 230 -12.76 -17.21 17.46
N LYS A 231 -13.65 -16.55 16.74
CA LYS A 231 -15.09 -16.52 17.02
C LYS A 231 -15.83 -16.15 15.75
#